data_AF-A0A165LVB4-F1
#
_entry.id   AF-A0A165LVB4-F1
#
_cell.length_a   1.000
_cell.length_b   1.000
_cell.length_c   1.000
_cell.angle_alpha   90.00
_cell.angle_beta   90.00
_cell.angle_gamma   90.00
#
_symmetry.space_group_name_H-M   'P 1'
#
loop_
_entity.id
_entity.type
_entity.pdbx_description
1 polymer ?
#
loop_
_entity_poly.entity_id
_entity_poly.type
_entity_poly.pdbx_seq_one_letter_code
_entity_poly.pdbx_strand_id
1 'polypeptide(L)'
;MTSAPTTPAPIYDALFDTSACLNCGATLTGPFCAHCGQKKAARMGTRMVRKEAWERFRWFEWSTIRNALRVLPQPGTMAREYVLGQRKDHPHPLTLLFLSIGFLLIVLGHTDYLRPELPSEAAQRMYALVTGYSKWSFSLGAVAALASTWLVFRRRGYNLAELLTLALYCQAVFIALQMVNQLPLVLAPSPELLKWHKQWSPWYMTALQTLMFMLALRQFFVLSLRQGAGWLLLAGALFAGLKWQATQLYARGVVELVLWQMGG
;
A
#
# COMPACT_ATOMS: atom_id res chain seq x y z
N MET A 1 31.50 7.13 -30.96
CA MET A 1 30.44 7.46 -31.93
C MET A 1 30.52 6.42 -33.05
N THR A 2 29.84 5.28 -32.89
CA THR A 2 29.73 4.27 -33.94
C THR A 2 28.52 4.61 -34.80
N SER A 3 28.77 4.87 -36.08
CA SER A 3 27.77 5.18 -37.10
C SER A 3 26.73 4.05 -37.17
N ALA A 4 25.46 4.39 -36.98
CA ALA A 4 24.36 3.47 -37.27
C ALA A 4 24.33 3.19 -38.78
N PRO A 5 24.17 1.94 -39.22
CA PRO A 5 24.05 1.63 -40.64
C PRO A 5 22.78 2.27 -41.22
N THR A 6 22.94 3.04 -42.32
CA THR A 6 21.88 3.80 -42.98
C THR A 6 21.00 2.95 -43.92
N THR A 7 21.28 1.66 -44.05
CA THR A 7 20.53 0.73 -44.90
C THR A 7 19.74 -0.24 -44.03
N PRO A 8 18.42 -0.45 -44.25
CA PRO A 8 17.65 -1.43 -43.48
C PRO A 8 18.29 -2.81 -43.62
N ALA A 9 18.80 -3.35 -42.51
CA ALA A 9 19.32 -4.71 -42.50
C ALA A 9 18.17 -5.70 -42.76
N PRO A 10 18.32 -6.68 -43.66
CA PRO A 10 17.30 -7.69 -43.86
C PRO A 10 17.06 -8.44 -42.54
N ILE A 11 15.81 -8.50 -42.09
CA ILE A 11 15.43 -9.18 -40.84
C ILE A 11 15.34 -10.70 -41.11
N TYR A 12 16.31 -11.47 -40.62
CA TYR A 12 16.32 -12.93 -40.68
C TYR A 12 16.31 -13.55 -39.29
N ASP A 13 15.78 -14.77 -39.16
CA ASP A 13 15.70 -15.50 -37.87
C ASP A 13 17.06 -15.69 -37.20
N ALA A 14 18.14 -15.80 -38.00
CA ALA A 14 19.50 -15.97 -37.51
C ALA A 14 19.99 -14.79 -36.64
N LEU A 15 19.35 -13.62 -36.68
CA LEU A 15 19.63 -12.50 -35.78
C LEU A 15 19.44 -12.89 -34.31
N PHE A 16 18.49 -13.80 -34.03
CA PHE A 16 18.15 -14.24 -32.68
C PHE A 16 18.96 -15.48 -32.23
N ASP A 17 19.64 -16.15 -33.15
CA ASP A 17 20.52 -17.31 -32.89
C ASP A 17 21.95 -16.87 -32.54
N THR A 18 22.06 -15.92 -31.62
CA THR A 18 23.34 -15.42 -31.11
C THR A 18 23.57 -15.82 -29.65
N SER A 19 24.84 -16.02 -29.29
CA SER A 19 25.30 -16.18 -27.91
C SER A 19 25.55 -14.83 -27.22
N ALA A 20 25.41 -13.70 -27.93
CA ALA A 20 25.55 -12.36 -27.39
C ALA A 20 24.18 -11.72 -27.08
N CYS A 21 24.13 -10.90 -26.04
CA CYS A 21 22.96 -10.12 -25.69
C CYS A 21 22.70 -9.03 -26.73
N LEU A 22 21.50 -9.03 -27.34
CA LEU A 22 21.14 -8.02 -28.34
C LEU A 22 21.03 -6.58 -27.78
N ASN A 23 21.00 -6.41 -26.45
CA ASN A 23 20.98 -5.08 -25.83
C ASN A 23 22.38 -4.55 -25.47
N CYS A 24 23.28 -5.38 -24.94
CA CYS A 24 24.57 -4.92 -24.42
C CYS A 24 25.81 -5.66 -24.97
N GLY A 25 25.63 -6.64 -25.85
CA GLY A 25 26.72 -7.40 -26.47
C GLY A 25 27.38 -8.46 -25.57
N ALA A 26 27.10 -8.47 -24.26
CA ALA A 26 27.68 -9.46 -23.33
C ALA A 26 27.25 -10.89 -23.68
N THR A 27 28.15 -11.86 -23.46
CA THR A 27 27.86 -13.29 -23.66
C THR A 27 26.75 -13.76 -22.73
N LEU A 28 25.76 -14.45 -23.29
CA LEU A 28 24.64 -15.03 -22.57
C LEU A 28 25.03 -16.40 -22.03
N THR A 29 24.97 -16.56 -20.71
CA THR A 29 25.19 -17.82 -20.00
C THR A 29 23.89 -18.51 -19.58
N GLY A 30 22.74 -17.90 -19.87
CA GLY A 30 21.42 -18.40 -19.48
C GLY A 30 20.28 -17.66 -20.19
N PRO A 31 19.02 -17.86 -19.74
CA PRO A 31 17.83 -17.27 -20.36
C PRO A 31 17.72 -15.75 -20.15
N PHE A 32 18.52 -15.18 -19.24
CA PHE A 32 18.62 -13.74 -19.00
C PHE A 32 20.10 -13.32 -19.02
N CYS A 33 20.38 -12.13 -19.55
CA CYS A 33 21.69 -11.53 -19.54
C CYS A 33 22.07 -11.13 -18.09
N ALA A 34 23.19 -11.63 -17.59
CA ALA A 34 23.70 -11.27 -16.26
C ALA A 34 24.16 -9.80 -16.17
N HIS A 35 24.47 -9.16 -17.30
CA HIS A 35 24.97 -7.79 -17.33
C HIS A 35 23.85 -6.73 -17.34
N CYS A 36 22.81 -6.93 -18.17
CA CYS A 36 21.73 -5.94 -18.33
C CYS A 36 20.32 -6.45 -17.98
N GLY A 37 20.17 -7.72 -17.59
CA GLY A 37 18.88 -8.29 -17.22
C GLY A 37 17.93 -8.63 -18.37
N GLN A 38 18.32 -8.35 -19.63
CA GLN A 38 17.48 -8.68 -20.79
C GLN A 38 17.29 -10.20 -20.89
N LYS A 39 16.03 -10.66 -21.01
CA LYS A 39 15.74 -12.04 -21.43
C LYS A 39 16.32 -12.28 -22.83
N LYS A 40 16.91 -13.45 -23.09
CA LYS A 40 17.43 -13.81 -24.42
C LYS A 40 16.36 -13.50 -25.47
N ALA A 41 16.70 -12.61 -26.41
CA ALA A 41 15.79 -12.16 -27.43
C ALA A 41 15.44 -13.31 -28.37
N ALA A 42 14.18 -13.37 -28.77
CA ALA A 42 13.68 -14.28 -29.79
C ALA A 42 12.78 -13.48 -30.73
N ARG A 43 12.58 -13.97 -31.96
CA ARG A 43 11.68 -13.31 -32.90
C ARG A 43 10.27 -13.23 -32.32
N MET A 44 9.71 -12.02 -32.33
CA MET A 44 8.36 -11.79 -31.83
C MET A 44 7.34 -12.41 -32.79
N GLY A 45 6.81 -13.58 -32.42
CA GLY A 45 5.75 -14.27 -33.14
C GLY A 45 4.38 -14.12 -32.47
N THR A 46 3.30 -14.26 -33.23
CA THR A 46 1.92 -14.19 -32.72
C THR A 46 1.64 -15.18 -31.59
N ARG A 47 2.25 -16.38 -31.63
CA ARG A 47 2.19 -17.38 -30.56
C ARG A 47 2.87 -16.90 -29.27
N MET A 48 4.02 -16.22 -29.39
CA MET A 48 4.75 -15.66 -28.26
C MET A 48 3.95 -14.53 -27.62
N VAL A 49 3.45 -13.59 -28.43
CA VAL A 49 2.60 -12.49 -27.97
C VAL A 49 1.34 -13.02 -27.27
N ARG A 50 0.64 -14.00 -27.87
CA ARG A 50 -0.54 -14.60 -27.26
C ARG A 50 -0.22 -15.33 -25.96
N LYS A 51 0.91 -16.04 -25.90
CA LYS A 51 1.37 -16.72 -24.67
C LYS A 51 1.72 -15.70 -23.58
N GLU A 52 2.48 -14.66 -23.89
CA GLU A 52 2.85 -13.61 -22.93
C GLU A 52 1.63 -12.82 -22.45
N ALA A 53 0.71 -12.49 -23.36
CA ALA A 53 -0.56 -11.85 -23.01
C ALA A 53 -1.41 -12.75 -22.10
N TRP A 54 -1.55 -14.03 -22.45
CA TRP A 54 -2.28 -15.00 -21.64
C TRP A 54 -1.65 -15.26 -20.28
N GLU A 55 -0.32 -15.36 -20.20
CA GLU A 55 0.42 -15.49 -18.94
C GLU A 55 0.24 -14.26 -18.05
N ARG A 56 0.31 -13.05 -18.61
CA ARG A 56 0.08 -11.80 -17.88
C ARG A 56 -1.36 -11.66 -17.42
N PHE A 57 -2.32 -12.00 -18.28
CA PHE A 57 -3.75 -11.98 -17.97
C PHE A 57 -4.09 -12.98 -16.87
N ARG A 58 -3.62 -14.23 -16.98
CA ARG A 58 -3.86 -15.28 -15.98
C ARG A 58 -3.17 -15.00 -14.64
N TRP A 59 -2.07 -14.25 -14.62
CA TRP A 59 -1.47 -13.74 -13.39
C TRP A 59 -2.37 -12.69 -12.69
N PHE A 60 -3.19 -11.97 -13.46
CA PHE A 60 -4.02 -10.88 -12.98
C PHE A 60 -5.29 -11.34 -12.24
N GLU A 61 -5.79 -12.55 -12.45
CA GLU A 61 -7.21 -12.83 -12.11
C GLU A 61 -7.50 -13.36 -10.70
N TRP A 62 -6.62 -14.12 -10.03
CA TRP A 62 -6.99 -14.67 -8.71
C TRP A 62 -5.83 -14.95 -7.76
N SER A 63 -4.68 -15.40 -8.28
CA SER A 63 -3.49 -15.66 -7.46
C SER A 63 -2.92 -14.38 -6.86
N THR A 64 -2.92 -13.29 -7.62
CA THR A 64 -2.40 -11.99 -7.16
C THR A 64 -3.31 -11.39 -6.09
N ILE A 65 -4.62 -11.45 -6.28
CA ILE A 65 -5.61 -11.01 -5.27
C ILE A 65 -5.47 -11.87 -4.01
N ARG A 66 -5.42 -13.20 -4.15
CA ARG A 66 -5.23 -14.11 -3.02
C ARG A 66 -3.94 -13.84 -2.25
N ASN A 67 -2.83 -13.58 -2.95
CA ASN A 67 -1.55 -13.22 -2.34
C ASN A 67 -1.60 -11.85 -1.66
N ALA A 68 -2.31 -10.87 -2.22
CA ALA A 68 -2.54 -9.60 -1.56
C ALA A 68 -3.39 -9.78 -0.29
N LEU A 69 -4.47 -10.56 -0.35
CA LEU A 69 -5.36 -10.83 0.78
C LEU A 69 -4.70 -11.61 1.92
N ARG A 70 -3.63 -12.38 1.65
CA ARG A 70 -2.82 -13.01 2.70
C ARG A 70 -2.23 -12.01 3.68
N VAL A 71 -2.11 -10.73 3.31
CA VAL A 71 -1.65 -9.69 4.25
C VAL A 71 -2.58 -9.50 5.44
N LEU A 72 -3.88 -9.77 5.28
CA LEU A 72 -4.89 -9.46 6.29
C LEU A 72 -4.66 -10.25 7.60
N PRO A 73 -4.51 -11.59 7.59
CA PRO A 73 -4.22 -12.33 8.81
C PRO A 73 -2.75 -12.28 9.24
N GLN A 74 -1.82 -11.95 8.34
CA GLN A 74 -0.38 -12.08 8.60
C GLN A 74 0.50 -10.92 8.07
N PRO A 75 0.17 -9.66 8.39
CA PRO A 75 0.91 -8.51 7.87
C PRO A 75 2.37 -8.49 8.30
N GLY A 76 2.66 -8.91 9.53
CA GLY A 76 4.02 -8.93 10.07
C GLY A 76 4.86 -10.07 9.50
N THR A 77 4.25 -11.23 9.24
CA THR A 77 4.95 -12.36 8.61
C THR A 77 5.38 -12.00 7.20
N MET A 78 4.48 -11.44 6.39
CA MET A 78 4.79 -11.03 5.03
C MET A 78 5.82 -9.91 4.98
N ALA A 79 5.71 -8.91 5.88
CA ALA A 79 6.73 -7.88 5.99
C ALA A 79 8.11 -8.48 6.32
N ARG A 80 8.16 -9.44 7.26
CA ARG A 80 9.41 -10.12 7.66
C ARG A 80 10.01 -10.92 6.51
N GLU A 81 9.22 -11.75 5.84
CA GLU A 81 9.68 -12.56 4.70
C GLU A 81 10.17 -11.67 3.55
N TYR A 82 9.48 -10.55 3.29
CA TYR A 82 9.89 -9.56 2.29
C TYR A 82 11.25 -8.93 2.60
N VAL A 83 11.47 -8.45 3.85
CA VAL A 83 12.75 -7.83 4.24
C VAL A 83 13.88 -8.85 4.28
N LEU A 84 13.58 -10.11 4.61
CA LEU A 84 14.53 -11.23 4.57
C LEU A 84 14.80 -11.78 3.16
N GLY A 85 14.26 -11.15 2.12
CA GLY A 85 14.64 -11.42 0.72
C GLY A 85 13.64 -12.25 -0.09
N GLN A 86 12.53 -12.72 0.49
CA GLN A 86 11.49 -13.48 -0.23
C GLN A 86 10.56 -12.57 -1.06
N ARG A 87 11.13 -11.63 -1.81
CA ARG A 87 10.39 -10.53 -2.46
C ARG A 87 9.53 -10.96 -3.65
N LYS A 88 9.77 -12.14 -4.22
CA LYS A 88 9.05 -12.65 -5.40
C LYS A 88 7.62 -13.08 -5.08
N ASP A 89 7.40 -13.62 -3.87
CA ASP A 89 6.13 -14.22 -3.48
C ASP A 89 5.22 -13.26 -2.70
N HIS A 90 5.68 -12.02 -2.50
CA HIS A 90 4.98 -10.98 -1.77
C HIS A 90 4.78 -9.73 -2.62
N PRO A 91 3.62 -9.05 -2.52
CA PRO A 91 3.40 -7.80 -3.22
C PRO A 91 4.38 -6.74 -2.71
N HIS A 92 4.89 -5.89 -3.60
CA HIS A 92 5.74 -4.77 -3.19
C HIS A 92 4.96 -3.85 -2.21
N PRO A 93 5.52 -3.45 -1.05
CA PRO A 93 4.79 -2.72 0.00
C PRO A 93 4.12 -1.44 -0.48
N LEU A 94 4.81 -0.66 -1.32
CA LEU A 94 4.25 0.56 -1.92
C LEU A 94 3.12 0.25 -2.92
N THR A 95 3.26 -0.80 -3.71
CA THR A 95 2.21 -1.21 -4.66
C THR A 95 0.96 -1.63 -3.89
N LEU A 96 1.12 -2.42 -2.83
CA LEU A 96 0.02 -2.82 -1.96
C LEU A 96 -0.65 -1.60 -1.31
N LEU A 97 0.13 -0.64 -0.81
CA LEU A 97 -0.39 0.60 -0.24
C LEU A 97 -1.19 1.41 -1.27
N PHE A 98 -0.63 1.67 -2.45
CA PHE A 98 -1.31 2.48 -3.48
C PHE A 98 -2.57 1.82 -3.99
N LEU A 99 -2.57 0.50 -4.19
CA LEU A 99 -3.78 -0.25 -4.53
C LEU A 99 -4.84 -0.14 -3.42
N SER A 100 -4.42 -0.25 -2.16
CA SER A 100 -5.32 -0.09 -1.01
C SER A 100 -5.90 1.32 -0.95
N ILE A 101 -5.09 2.36 -1.15
CA ILE A 101 -5.55 3.75 -1.21
C ILE A 101 -6.53 3.95 -2.37
N GLY A 102 -6.20 3.46 -3.56
CA GLY A 102 -7.06 3.56 -4.74
C GLY A 102 -8.44 2.96 -4.49
N PHE A 103 -8.50 1.75 -3.94
CA PHE A 103 -9.77 1.11 -3.60
C PHE A 103 -10.50 1.83 -2.47
N LEU A 104 -9.79 2.38 -1.48
CA LEU A 104 -10.39 3.16 -0.40
C LEU A 104 -11.07 4.40 -0.95
N LEU A 105 -10.42 5.10 -1.89
CA LEU A 105 -10.99 6.29 -2.53
C LEU A 105 -12.25 5.98 -3.33
N ILE A 106 -12.31 4.81 -3.99
CA ILE A 106 -13.53 4.33 -4.66
C ILE A 106 -14.65 4.11 -3.64
N VAL A 107 -14.39 3.38 -2.55
CA VAL A 107 -15.37 3.13 -1.48
C VAL A 107 -15.87 4.44 -0.85
N LEU A 108 -14.95 5.37 -0.55
CA LEU A 108 -15.30 6.67 0.01
C LEU A 108 -16.12 7.51 -0.96
N GLY A 109 -15.83 7.43 -2.27
CA GLY A 109 -16.61 8.08 -3.31
C GLY A 109 -18.07 7.61 -3.36
N HIS A 110 -18.34 6.34 -3.05
CA HIS A 110 -19.72 5.85 -2.89
C HIS A 110 -20.40 6.41 -1.63
N THR A 111 -19.68 6.54 -0.52
CA THR A 111 -20.23 7.11 0.72
C THR A 111 -20.44 8.63 0.65
N ASP A 112 -19.72 9.33 -0.23
CA ASP A 112 -19.91 10.75 -0.56
C ASP A 112 -21.32 11.03 -1.14
N TYR A 113 -22.11 10.01 -1.50
CA TYR A 113 -23.54 10.16 -1.84
C TYR A 113 -24.38 10.71 -0.67
N LEU A 114 -23.94 10.51 0.58
CA LEU A 114 -24.62 11.00 1.80
C LEU A 114 -24.23 12.44 2.17
N ARG A 115 -23.92 13.28 1.18
CA ARG A 115 -23.52 14.67 1.40
C ARG A 115 -24.68 15.48 2.00
N PRO A 116 -24.45 16.24 3.07
CA PRO A 116 -25.46 17.15 3.58
C PRO A 116 -25.75 18.22 2.51
N GLU A 117 -27.02 18.51 2.27
CA GLU A 117 -27.42 19.68 1.51
C GLU A 117 -27.04 20.93 2.31
N LEU A 118 -26.11 21.72 1.76
CA LEU A 118 -25.58 22.91 2.40
C LEU A 118 -26.20 24.16 1.75
N PRO A 119 -26.70 25.12 2.55
CA PRO A 119 -27.53 26.21 2.07
C PRO A 119 -26.78 27.29 1.28
N SER A 120 -25.44 27.33 1.34
CA SER A 120 -24.63 28.35 0.67
C SER A 120 -23.48 27.74 -0.14
N GLU A 121 -23.12 28.40 -1.26
CA GLU A 121 -21.95 28.00 -2.06
C GLU A 121 -20.66 28.02 -1.25
N ALA A 122 -20.51 28.99 -0.34
CA ALA A 122 -19.37 29.07 0.55
C ALA A 122 -19.27 27.85 1.48
N ALA A 123 -20.40 27.37 2.02
CA ALA A 123 -20.43 26.16 2.84
C ALA A 123 -20.10 24.90 2.01
N GLN A 124 -20.59 24.82 0.77
CA GLN A 124 -20.26 23.72 -0.16
C GLN A 124 -18.76 23.68 -0.50
N ARG A 125 -18.16 24.85 -0.80
CA ARG A 125 -16.71 24.97 -1.05
C ARG A 125 -15.89 24.56 0.16
N MET A 126 -16.25 25.07 1.34
CA MET A 126 -15.60 24.69 2.60
C MET A 126 -15.68 23.18 2.85
N TYR A 127 -16.86 22.58 2.68
CA TYR A 127 -17.05 21.13 2.84
C TYR A 127 -16.20 20.33 1.83
N ALA A 128 -16.13 20.76 0.58
CA ALA A 128 -15.33 20.11 -0.46
C ALA A 128 -13.83 20.12 -0.10
N LEU A 129 -13.30 21.25 0.36
CA LEU A 129 -11.90 21.37 0.77
C LEU A 129 -11.59 20.51 2.00
N VAL A 130 -12.40 20.60 3.05
CA VAL A 130 -12.24 19.78 4.27
C VAL A 130 -12.25 18.30 3.92
N THR A 131 -13.18 17.87 3.07
CA THR A 131 -13.29 16.47 2.64
C THR A 131 -12.11 16.03 1.80
N GLY A 132 -11.60 16.91 0.92
CA GLY A 132 -10.42 16.66 0.09
C GLY A 132 -9.17 16.41 0.94
N TYR A 133 -8.89 17.28 1.91
CA TYR A 133 -7.77 17.12 2.82
C TYR A 133 -7.96 15.93 3.77
N SER A 134 -9.15 15.76 4.35
CA SER A 134 -9.43 14.68 5.31
C SER A 134 -9.13 13.27 4.77
N LYS A 135 -9.19 13.05 3.45
CA LYS A 135 -8.81 11.78 2.81
C LYS A 135 -7.34 11.38 3.04
N TRP A 136 -6.44 12.31 3.35
CA TRP A 136 -5.04 12.01 3.62
C TRP A 136 -4.78 11.56 5.06
N SER A 137 -5.74 11.76 5.98
CA SER A 137 -5.62 11.34 7.38
C SER A 137 -5.36 9.84 7.56
N PHE A 138 -5.79 9.01 6.60
CA PHE A 138 -5.55 7.56 6.65
C PHE A 138 -4.05 7.23 6.66
N SER A 139 -3.20 8.04 6.03
CA SER A 139 -1.75 7.81 5.97
C SER A 139 -1.02 7.99 7.31
N LEU A 140 -1.63 8.68 8.27
CA LEU A 140 -1.04 8.93 9.59
C LEU A 140 -0.82 7.63 10.39
N GLY A 141 -1.59 6.58 10.09
CA GLY A 141 -1.40 5.25 10.68
C GLY A 141 -0.02 4.66 10.40
N ALA A 142 0.50 4.82 9.18
CA ALA A 142 1.82 4.33 8.79
C ALA A 142 2.93 5.06 9.57
N VAL A 143 2.81 6.38 9.71
CA VAL A 143 3.78 7.21 10.45
C VAL A 143 3.79 6.82 11.93
N ALA A 144 2.60 6.68 12.54
CA ALA A 144 2.48 6.25 13.93
C ALA A 144 3.03 4.82 14.15
N ALA A 145 2.77 3.90 13.21
CA ALA A 145 3.29 2.53 13.28
C ALA A 145 4.81 2.50 13.17
N LEU A 146 5.40 3.27 12.24
CA LEU A 146 6.85 3.38 12.09
C LEU A 146 7.50 3.97 13.33
N ALA A 147 6.98 5.11 13.82
CA ALA A 147 7.52 5.79 14.99
C ALA A 147 7.42 4.91 16.25
N SER A 148 6.27 4.26 16.48
CA SER A 148 6.10 3.33 17.60
C SER A 148 7.07 2.15 17.52
N THR A 149 7.17 1.53 16.33
CA THR A 149 8.10 0.40 16.12
C THR A 149 9.55 0.81 16.34
N TRP A 150 9.95 1.97 15.80
CA TRP A 150 11.32 2.47 15.94
C TRP A 150 11.65 2.77 17.41
N LEU A 151 10.78 3.45 18.14
CA LEU A 151 11.02 3.78 19.55
C LEU A 151 11.18 2.53 20.42
N VAL A 152 10.36 1.50 20.20
CA VAL A 152 10.32 0.30 21.04
C VAL A 152 11.32 -0.78 20.60
N PHE A 153 11.51 -0.98 19.29
CA PHE A 153 12.23 -2.12 18.73
C PHE A 153 13.50 -1.76 17.94
N ARG A 154 13.97 -0.50 17.91
CA ARG A 154 15.21 -0.08 17.19
C ARG A 154 16.46 -0.90 17.50
N ARG A 155 16.54 -1.55 18.67
CA ARG A 155 17.69 -2.36 19.08
C ARG A 155 17.65 -3.81 18.58
N ARG A 156 16.66 -4.19 17.77
CA ARG A 156 16.47 -5.58 17.28
C ARG A 156 17.20 -5.89 15.97
N GLY A 157 18.06 -5.00 15.47
CA GLY A 157 18.91 -5.24 14.30
C GLY A 157 18.29 -4.91 12.94
N TYR A 158 17.03 -4.46 12.90
CA TYR A 158 16.39 -3.99 11.68
C TYR A 158 16.68 -2.51 11.42
N ASN A 159 16.95 -2.16 10.16
CA ASN A 159 17.15 -0.78 9.73
C ASN A 159 15.81 -0.07 9.47
N LEU A 160 15.86 1.25 9.29
CA LEU A 160 14.66 2.08 9.12
C LEU A 160 13.81 1.68 7.90
N ALA A 161 14.41 1.26 6.79
CA ALA A 161 13.69 0.85 5.59
C ALA A 161 12.92 -0.47 5.81
N GLU A 162 13.46 -1.37 6.62
CA GLU A 162 12.79 -2.61 7.00
C GLU A 162 11.61 -2.33 7.95
N LEU A 163 11.78 -1.41 8.90
CA LEU A 163 10.68 -0.97 9.77
C LEU A 163 9.59 -0.22 8.99
N LEU A 164 9.98 0.58 7.99
CA LEU A 164 9.05 1.24 7.07
C LEU A 164 8.27 0.19 6.28
N THR A 165 8.92 -0.88 5.81
CA THR A 165 8.25 -1.98 5.14
C THR A 165 7.13 -2.58 6.00
N LEU A 166 7.41 -2.86 7.29
CA LEU A 166 6.39 -3.32 8.24
C LEU A 166 5.24 -2.32 8.38
N ALA A 167 5.56 -1.03 8.54
CA ALA A 167 4.54 0.01 8.68
C ALA A 167 3.63 0.12 7.45
N LEU A 168 4.18 -0.03 6.24
CA LEU A 168 3.41 -0.02 4.99
C LEU A 168 2.47 -1.23 4.87
N TYR A 169 2.92 -2.43 5.26
CA TYR A 169 2.06 -3.61 5.32
C TYR A 169 0.94 -3.44 6.36
N CYS A 170 1.25 -2.91 7.55
CA CYS A 170 0.24 -2.59 8.56
C CYS A 170 -0.78 -1.58 8.02
N GLN A 171 -0.31 -0.54 7.33
CA GLN A 171 -1.16 0.48 6.76
C GLN A 171 -2.13 -0.08 5.71
N ALA A 172 -1.69 -1.01 4.86
CA ALA A 172 -2.57 -1.69 3.93
C ALA A 172 -3.71 -2.45 4.65
N VAL A 173 -3.39 -3.14 5.75
CA VAL A 173 -4.42 -3.80 6.58
C VAL A 173 -5.34 -2.78 7.25
N PHE A 174 -4.81 -1.68 7.78
CA PHE A 174 -5.63 -0.62 8.40
C PHE A 174 -6.64 -0.02 7.41
N ILE A 175 -6.21 0.16 6.16
CA ILE A 175 -7.06 0.62 5.06
C ILE A 175 -8.11 -0.45 4.73
N ALA A 176 -7.74 -1.72 4.64
CA ALA A 176 -8.70 -2.80 4.39
C ALA A 176 -9.76 -2.88 5.50
N LEU A 177 -9.36 -2.77 6.77
CA LEU A 177 -10.30 -2.67 7.89
C LEU A 177 -11.21 -1.45 7.76
N GLN A 178 -10.69 -0.31 7.31
CA GLN A 178 -11.47 0.89 7.08
C GLN A 178 -12.52 0.67 5.97
N MET A 179 -12.17 -0.01 4.88
CA MET A 179 -13.12 -0.35 3.81
C MET A 179 -14.25 -1.23 4.35
N VAL A 180 -13.91 -2.29 5.10
CA VAL A 180 -14.89 -3.19 5.72
C VAL A 180 -15.82 -2.39 6.64
N ASN A 181 -15.25 -1.47 7.41
CA ASN A 181 -15.99 -0.58 8.30
C ASN A 181 -16.93 0.40 7.55
N GLN A 182 -16.70 0.69 6.26
CA GLN A 182 -17.62 1.50 5.44
C GLN A 182 -18.75 0.68 4.81
N LEU A 183 -18.66 -0.66 4.77
CA LEU A 183 -19.66 -1.51 4.10
C LEU A 183 -21.11 -1.29 4.58
N PRO A 184 -21.39 -1.13 5.90
CA PRO A 184 -22.76 -0.86 6.34
C PRO A 184 -23.35 0.41 5.72
N LEU A 185 -22.55 1.47 5.57
CA LEU A 185 -22.99 2.73 4.97
C LEU A 185 -23.23 2.61 3.47
N VAL A 186 -22.47 1.76 2.78
CA VAL A 186 -22.62 1.50 1.34
C VAL A 186 -23.84 0.62 1.05
N LEU A 187 -24.10 -0.39 1.89
CA LEU A 187 -25.17 -1.36 1.68
C LEU A 187 -26.53 -0.86 2.17
N ALA A 188 -26.57 -0.07 3.24
CA ALA A 188 -27.80 0.44 3.86
C ALA A 188 -27.65 1.94 4.22
N PRO A 189 -27.65 2.84 3.23
CA PRO A 189 -27.46 4.27 3.46
C PRO A 189 -28.59 4.86 4.30
N SER A 190 -28.29 5.34 5.51
CA SER A 190 -29.24 6.10 6.34
C SER A 190 -28.55 7.22 7.15
N PRO A 191 -29.23 8.37 7.40
CA PRO A 191 -28.66 9.47 8.17
C PRO A 191 -28.33 9.09 9.63
N GLU A 192 -29.16 8.24 10.25
CA GLU A 192 -28.93 7.75 11.61
C GLU A 192 -27.69 6.86 11.69
N LEU A 193 -27.54 5.94 10.73
CA LEU A 193 -26.36 5.08 10.64
C LEU A 193 -25.09 5.91 10.41
N LEU A 194 -25.15 6.94 9.56
CA LEU A 194 -24.02 7.85 9.33
C LEU A 194 -23.61 8.59 10.61
N LYS A 195 -24.58 9.09 11.38
CA LYS A 195 -24.31 9.79 12.65
C LYS A 195 -23.67 8.85 13.66
N TRP A 196 -24.22 7.64 13.83
CA TRP A 196 -23.65 6.62 14.71
C TRP A 196 -22.24 6.23 14.28
N HIS A 197 -22.03 5.99 12.99
CA HIS A 197 -20.75 5.62 12.41
C HIS A 197 -19.69 6.69 12.68
N LYS A 198 -20.00 7.96 12.40
CA LYS A 198 -19.10 9.09 12.68
C LYS A 198 -18.72 9.21 14.15
N GLN A 199 -19.67 8.96 15.06
CA GLN A 199 -19.44 9.08 16.51
C GLN A 199 -18.56 7.94 17.06
N TRP A 200 -18.80 6.70 16.62
CA TRP A 200 -18.21 5.51 17.24
C TRP A 200 -17.04 4.92 16.47
N SER A 201 -17.02 5.05 15.14
CA SER A 201 -15.97 4.50 14.27
C SER A 201 -14.55 4.84 14.72
N PRO A 202 -14.21 6.07 15.13
CA PRO A 202 -12.84 6.39 15.52
C PRO A 202 -12.31 5.55 16.68
N TRP A 203 -13.18 5.17 17.62
CA TRP A 203 -12.81 4.48 18.84
C TRP A 203 -12.54 3.00 18.60
N TYR A 204 -13.53 2.25 18.08
CA TYR A 204 -13.35 0.82 17.86
C TYR A 204 -12.35 0.54 16.73
N MET A 205 -12.25 1.41 15.71
CA MET A 205 -11.24 1.24 14.66
C MET A 205 -9.83 1.46 15.18
N THR A 206 -9.63 2.41 16.09
CA THR A 206 -8.31 2.62 16.71
C THR A 206 -7.93 1.42 17.58
N ALA A 207 -8.87 0.86 18.35
CA ALA A 207 -8.64 -0.38 19.09
C ALA A 207 -8.28 -1.54 18.15
N LEU A 208 -9.07 -1.76 17.09
CA LEU A 208 -8.87 -2.84 16.13
C LEU A 208 -7.53 -2.73 15.39
N GLN A 209 -7.18 -1.53 14.92
CA GLN A 209 -5.89 -1.28 14.26
C GLN A 209 -4.73 -1.46 15.24
N THR A 210 -4.89 -1.08 16.50
CA THR A 210 -3.87 -1.32 17.54
C THR A 210 -3.66 -2.82 17.79
N LEU A 211 -4.75 -3.59 17.86
CA LEU A 211 -4.68 -5.05 17.97
C LEU A 211 -3.97 -5.68 16.75
N MET A 212 -4.31 -5.23 15.55
CA MET A 212 -3.64 -5.69 14.31
C MET A 212 -2.18 -5.27 14.24
N PHE A 213 -1.84 -4.08 14.72
CA PHE A 213 -0.46 -3.64 14.82
C PHE A 213 0.34 -4.52 15.79
N MET A 214 -0.20 -4.83 16.97
CA MET A 214 0.44 -5.74 17.92
C MET A 214 0.60 -7.16 17.36
N LEU A 215 -0.39 -7.65 16.61
CA LEU A 215 -0.28 -8.93 15.89
C LEU A 215 0.85 -8.88 14.85
N ALA A 216 0.93 -7.80 14.07
CA ALA A 216 1.99 -7.61 13.08
C ALA A 216 3.38 -7.56 13.72
N LEU A 217 3.54 -6.82 14.83
CA LEU A 217 4.80 -6.78 15.59
C LEU A 217 5.19 -8.16 16.11
N ARG A 218 4.23 -8.91 16.66
CA ARG A 218 4.46 -10.27 17.16
C ARG A 218 4.97 -11.18 16.04
N GLN A 219 4.34 -11.12 14.87
CA GLN A 219 4.72 -11.91 13.70
C GLN A 219 6.09 -11.49 13.15
N PHE A 220 6.34 -10.19 13.04
CA PHE A 220 7.56 -9.63 12.45
C PHE A 220 8.80 -9.92 13.31
N PHE A 221 8.70 -9.74 14.63
CA PHE A 221 9.79 -9.98 15.58
C PHE A 221 9.80 -11.41 16.15
N VAL A 222 8.88 -12.27 15.73
CA VAL A 222 8.74 -13.67 16.19
C VAL A 222 8.71 -13.74 17.73
N LEU A 223 7.84 -12.94 18.34
CA LEU A 223 7.76 -12.83 19.80
C LEU A 223 6.82 -13.89 20.39
N SER A 224 7.26 -14.51 21.50
CA SER A 224 6.38 -15.33 22.33
C SER A 224 5.45 -14.44 23.15
N LEU A 225 4.20 -14.86 23.38
CA LEU A 225 3.24 -14.05 24.15
C LEU A 225 3.72 -13.80 25.59
N ARG A 226 4.37 -14.80 26.22
CA ARG A 226 4.83 -14.70 27.61
C ARG A 226 5.96 -13.68 27.80
N GLN A 227 6.91 -13.61 26.88
CA GLN A 227 8.08 -12.73 27.02
C GLN A 227 7.90 -11.40 26.27
N GLY A 228 7.04 -11.36 25.24
CA GLY A 228 6.82 -10.21 24.39
C GLY A 228 5.63 -9.32 24.77
N ALA A 229 4.72 -9.77 25.65
CA ALA A 229 3.48 -9.04 25.93
C ALA A 229 3.71 -7.60 26.39
N GLY A 230 4.63 -7.34 27.32
CA GLY A 230 4.91 -5.98 27.79
C GLY A 230 5.38 -5.04 26.66
N TRP A 231 6.26 -5.53 25.79
CA TRP A 231 6.76 -4.77 24.64
C TRP A 231 5.67 -4.52 23.59
N LEU A 232 4.82 -5.51 23.34
CA LEU A 232 3.68 -5.38 22.43
C LEU A 232 2.66 -4.37 22.95
N LEU A 233 2.32 -4.43 24.24
CA LEU A 233 1.41 -3.48 24.88
C LEU A 233 1.97 -2.06 24.87
N LEU A 234 3.27 -1.89 25.18
CA LEU A 234 3.94 -0.59 25.09
C LEU A 234 3.88 -0.02 23.68
N ALA A 235 4.22 -0.81 22.66
CA ALA A 235 4.17 -0.38 21.27
C ALA A 235 2.73 -0.10 20.79
N GLY A 236 1.77 -0.92 21.22
CA GLY A 236 0.35 -0.70 20.93
C GLY A 236 -0.16 0.61 21.53
N ALA A 237 0.11 0.86 22.81
CA ALA A 237 -0.28 2.10 23.49
C ALA A 237 0.38 3.33 22.84
N LEU A 238 1.67 3.24 22.53
CA LEU A 238 2.41 4.30 21.85
C LEU A 238 1.85 4.56 20.44
N PHE A 239 1.52 3.52 19.69
CA PHE A 239 0.88 3.65 18.38
C PHE A 239 -0.47 4.36 18.47
N ALA A 240 -1.34 3.95 19.40
CA ALA A 240 -2.65 4.57 19.58
C ALA A 240 -2.52 6.06 19.95
N GLY A 241 -1.62 6.38 20.88
CA GLY A 241 -1.34 7.76 21.29
C GLY A 241 -0.78 8.62 20.16
N LEU A 242 0.25 8.14 19.46
CA LEU A 242 0.86 8.85 18.33
C LEU A 242 -0.14 9.07 17.20
N LYS A 243 -0.93 8.04 16.86
CA LYS A 243 -1.96 8.14 15.82
C LYS A 243 -3.03 9.16 16.18
N TRP A 244 -3.50 9.13 17.43
CA TRP A 244 -4.49 10.09 17.92
C TRP A 244 -3.93 11.52 17.86
N GLN A 245 -2.73 11.75 18.39
CA GLN A 245 -2.08 13.05 18.35
C GLN A 245 -1.87 13.55 16.91
N ALA A 246 -1.37 12.70 16.02
CA ALA A 246 -1.21 13.03 14.61
C ALA A 246 -2.52 13.42 13.95
N THR A 247 -3.62 12.72 14.27
CA THR A 247 -4.95 13.01 13.73
C THR A 247 -5.48 14.36 14.24
N GLN A 248 -5.27 14.69 15.51
CA GLN A 248 -5.66 15.99 16.08
C GLN A 248 -4.88 17.15 15.45
N LEU A 249 -3.56 17.00 15.33
CA LEU A 249 -2.71 18.00 14.68
C LEU A 249 -3.08 18.19 13.21
N TYR A 250 -3.32 17.07 12.50
CA TYR A 250 -3.76 17.11 11.11
C TYR A 250 -5.10 17.82 10.95
N ALA A 251 -6.09 17.49 11.79
CA ALA A 251 -7.41 18.13 11.75
C ALA A 251 -7.32 19.65 11.97
N ARG A 252 -6.50 20.10 12.94
CA ARG A 252 -6.26 21.54 13.17
C ARG A 252 -5.62 22.21 11.96
N GLY A 253 -4.57 21.60 11.41
CA GLY A 253 -3.89 22.12 10.22
C GLY A 253 -4.81 22.19 8.99
N VAL A 254 -5.71 21.21 8.81
CA VAL A 254 -6.73 21.26 7.74
C VAL A 254 -7.69 22.42 7.95
N VAL A 255 -8.19 22.66 9.17
CA VAL A 255 -9.08 23.79 9.45
C VAL A 255 -8.40 25.12 9.16
N GLU A 256 -7.17 25.31 9.65
CA GLU A 256 -6.39 26.53 9.40
C GLU A 256 -6.14 26.76 7.90
N LEU A 257 -5.75 25.71 7.17
CA LEU A 257 -5.53 25.77 5.73
C LEU A 257 -6.80 26.12 4.95
N VAL A 258 -7.94 25.53 5.32
CA VAL A 258 -9.23 25.81 4.68
C VAL A 258 -9.68 27.23 4.97
N LEU A 259 -9.57 27.71 6.21
CA LEU A 259 -9.90 29.10 6.56
C LEU A 259 -9.03 30.09 5.80
N TRP A 260 -7.74 29.80 5.65
CA TRP A 260 -6.83 30.61 4.84
C TRP A 260 -7.24 30.65 3.36
N GLN A 261 -7.62 29.52 2.76
CA GLN A 261 -8.11 29.46 1.37
C GLN A 261 -9.49 30.10 1.16
N MET A 262 -10.32 30.15 2.19
CA MET A 262 -11.65 30.77 2.13
C MET A 262 -11.60 32.29 2.36
N GLY A 263 -10.54 32.79 3.02
CA GLY A 263 -10.35 34.20 3.34
C GLY A 263 -9.47 34.99 2.36
N GLY A 264 -8.81 34.30 1.42
CA GLY A 264 -8.10 34.90 0.29
C GLY A 264 -8.93 34.87 -0.99
#